data_AF-A0A1Q6QMT1-F1
#
_entry.id   AF-A0A1Q6QMT1-F1
#
_cell.length_a   1.000
_cell.length_b   1.000
_cell.length_c   1.000
_cell.angle_alpha   90.00
_cell.angle_beta   90.00
_cell.angle_gamma   90.00
#
_symmetry.space_group_name_H-M   'P 1'
#
loop_
_entity.id
_entity.type
_entity.pdbx_description
1 polymer ?
#
loop_
_entity_poly.entity_id
_entity_poly.type
_entity_poly.pdbx_seq_one_letter_code
_entity_poly.pdbx_strand_id
1 'polypeptide(L)'
;MELHGIQLTPGPGGEAAVKYEAEAQFVAERIEALLREPAMIRQGEDLRPVRPGDIVILLRSPGSCAGHYRRALEARGIPVSAGAGGSVLDTGEAAVLRSFLQVLDNPLQDIPLEAVLASPVFRFTADHLGSIRAACPEGALFEALTRAGETGDTQAGAFLDLVQSLRQAARLENLTRLLEEIYARTHMEAVFAAMDGGEKRRRNLEFLYETAASFEQGGRRDLAQFLAFLDTQGACQRQ
;
A
#
# COMPACT_ATOMS: atom_id res chain seq x y z
N MET A 1 16.92 18.11 16.05
CA MET A 1 15.67 17.37 16.33
C MET A 1 15.82 16.79 17.73
N GLU A 2 15.19 17.40 18.74
CA GLU A 2 15.27 16.91 20.12
C GLU A 2 14.20 15.84 20.34
N LEU A 3 14.63 14.59 20.49
CA LEU A 3 13.75 13.46 20.77
C LEU A 3 13.56 13.35 22.28
N HIS A 4 12.32 13.52 22.74
CA HIS A 4 11.96 13.32 24.14
C HIS A 4 11.57 11.86 24.35
N GLY A 5 12.49 11.06 24.88
CA GLY A 5 12.25 9.66 25.19
C GLY A 5 11.43 9.50 26.47
N ILE A 6 10.25 8.87 26.37
CA ILE A 6 9.49 8.43 27.55
C ILE A 6 9.79 6.95 27.75
N GLN A 7 10.50 6.62 28.82
CA GLN A 7 10.77 5.24 29.19
C GLN A 7 9.60 4.69 30.00
N LEU A 8 8.90 3.70 29.44
CA LEU A 8 7.82 3.01 30.13
C LEU A 8 8.38 1.82 30.91
N THR A 9 8.12 1.76 32.21
CA THR A 9 8.51 0.64 33.07
C THR A 9 7.48 -0.49 32.94
N PRO A 10 7.87 -1.72 32.57
CA PRO A 10 6.93 -2.82 32.49
C PRO A 10 6.44 -3.24 33.88
N GLY A 11 5.13 -3.54 34.00
CA GLY A 11 4.53 -4.16 35.19
C GLY A 11 4.97 -5.61 35.41
N PRO A 12 4.75 -6.19 36.61
CA PRO A 12 5.34 -7.46 37.00
C PRO A 12 4.73 -8.68 36.27
N GLY A 13 5.62 -9.43 35.59
CA GLY A 13 5.64 -10.90 35.38
C GLY A 13 4.40 -11.65 34.86
N GLY A 14 4.38 -11.98 33.56
CA GLY A 14 3.55 -13.01 32.92
C GLY A 14 4.11 -13.39 31.53
N GLU A 15 3.78 -14.59 31.03
CA GLU A 15 4.28 -15.18 29.75
C GLU A 15 4.34 -14.18 28.58
N ALA A 16 5.39 -14.30 27.75
CA ALA A 16 5.80 -13.25 26.79
C ALA A 16 4.68 -12.73 25.86
N ALA A 17 3.75 -13.58 25.43
CA ALA A 17 2.61 -13.16 24.58
C ALA A 17 1.57 -12.33 25.35
N VAL A 18 1.23 -12.74 26.58
CA VAL A 18 0.33 -11.99 27.48
C VAL A 18 0.95 -10.66 27.87
N LYS A 19 2.28 -10.64 28.01
CA LYS A 19 3.07 -9.44 28.31
C LYS A 19 2.99 -8.39 27.20
N TYR A 20 3.13 -8.80 25.93
CA TYR A 20 3.07 -7.86 24.80
C TYR A 20 1.69 -7.27 24.58
N GLU A 21 0.62 -8.03 24.82
CA GLU A 21 -0.74 -7.51 24.68
C GLU A 21 -1.09 -6.49 25.77
N ALA A 22 -0.73 -6.78 27.03
CA ALA A 22 -0.91 -5.83 28.13
C ALA A 22 -0.06 -4.55 27.93
N GLU A 23 1.20 -4.70 27.50
CA GLU A 23 2.08 -3.56 27.21
C GLU A 23 1.56 -2.72 26.02
N ALA A 24 1.09 -3.37 24.96
CA ALA A 24 0.49 -2.71 23.80
C ALA A 24 -0.77 -1.92 24.16
N GLN A 25 -1.65 -2.48 25.00
CA GLN A 25 -2.84 -1.80 25.48
C GLN A 25 -2.48 -0.56 26.32
N PHE A 26 -1.55 -0.71 27.26
CA PHE A 26 -1.07 0.39 28.09
C PHE A 26 -0.45 1.52 27.25
N VAL A 27 0.38 1.17 26.26
CA VAL A 27 1.00 2.15 25.34
C VAL A 27 -0.06 2.86 24.50
N ALA A 28 -1.04 2.13 23.99
CA ALA A 28 -2.13 2.71 23.21
C ALA A 28 -3.00 3.68 24.04
N GLU A 29 -3.30 3.35 25.30
CA GLU A 29 -3.98 4.25 26.24
C GLU A 29 -3.18 5.51 26.51
N ARG A 30 -1.86 5.36 26.69
CA ARG A 30 -0.99 6.51 26.93
C ARG A 30 -0.94 7.45 25.73
N ILE A 31 -0.87 6.91 24.53
CA ILE A 31 -0.90 7.68 23.28
C ILE A 31 -2.27 8.34 23.10
N GLU A 32 -3.37 7.64 23.36
CA GLU A 32 -4.70 8.22 23.31
C GLU A 32 -4.83 9.41 24.27
N ALA A 33 -4.35 9.28 25.51
CA ALA A 33 -4.34 10.37 26.48
C ALA A 33 -3.49 11.55 26.00
N LEU A 34 -2.32 11.29 25.42
CA LEU A 34 -1.45 12.32 24.83
C LEU A 34 -2.10 13.03 23.64
N LEU A 35 -2.97 12.36 22.88
CA LEU A 35 -3.67 12.97 21.75
C LEU A 35 -4.93 13.72 22.18
N ARG A 36 -5.60 13.27 23.26
CA ARG A 36 -6.80 13.91 23.83
C ARG A 36 -6.46 15.21 24.57
N GLU A 37 -5.36 15.21 25.34
CA GLU A 37 -4.81 16.39 26.00
C GLU A 37 -3.43 16.71 25.42
N PRO A 38 -3.39 17.31 24.21
CA PRO A 38 -2.17 17.40 23.44
C PRO A 38 -1.12 18.29 24.10
N ALA A 39 0.03 17.67 24.40
CA ALA A 39 1.24 18.41 24.68
C ALA A 39 1.62 19.27 23.46
N MET A 40 2.07 20.49 23.71
CA MET A 40 2.56 21.39 22.67
C MET A 40 4.00 21.02 22.32
N ILE A 41 4.25 20.75 21.04
CA ILE A 41 5.57 20.44 20.48
C ILE A 41 6.02 21.57 19.55
N ARG A 42 7.33 21.77 19.46
CA ARG A 42 7.91 22.81 18.61
C ARG A 42 7.98 22.37 17.15
N GLN A 43 7.49 23.23 16.25
CA GLN A 43 7.64 23.10 14.80
C GLN A 43 8.22 24.40 14.25
N GLY A 44 9.54 24.41 14.01
CA GLY A 44 10.24 25.65 13.67
C GLY A 44 10.28 26.61 14.88
N GLU A 45 9.76 27.82 14.69
CA GLU A 45 9.62 28.82 15.77
C GLU A 45 8.28 28.75 16.50
N ASP A 46 7.30 28.02 15.94
CA ASP A 46 5.95 27.92 16.48
C ASP A 46 5.76 26.68 17.36
N LEU A 47 4.73 26.72 18.21
CA LEU A 47 4.25 25.57 18.98
C LEU A 47 2.92 25.07 18.40
N ARG A 48 2.79 23.75 18.26
CA ARG A 48 1.54 23.11 17.84
C ARG A 48 1.23 21.87 18.69
N PRO A 49 -0.04 21.44 18.77
CA PRO A 49 -0.38 20.19 19.44
C PRO A 49 0.29 18.98 18.76
N VAL A 50 0.63 17.98 19.58
CA VAL A 50 1.10 16.68 19.12
C VAL A 50 0.05 15.98 18.23
N ARG A 51 0.50 15.32 17.18
CA ARG A 51 -0.31 14.55 16.22
C ARG A 51 0.18 13.10 16.21
N PRO A 52 -0.62 12.13 15.72
CA PRO A 52 -0.18 10.74 15.63
C PRO A 52 1.16 10.55 14.91
N GLY A 53 1.42 11.33 13.86
CA GLY A 53 2.68 11.29 13.10
C GLY A 53 3.93 11.76 13.86
N ASP A 54 3.79 12.36 15.04
CA ASP A 54 4.90 12.79 15.89
C ASP A 54 5.37 11.70 16.87
N ILE A 55 4.67 10.56 16.92
CA ILE A 55 4.87 9.51 17.91
C ILE A 55 5.50 8.29 17.25
N VAL A 56 6.67 7.86 17.75
CA VAL A 56 7.34 6.63 17.31
C VAL A 56 7.44 5.63 18.47
N ILE A 57 7.05 4.38 18.21
CA ILE A 57 7.20 3.27 19.17
C ILE A 57 8.41 2.45 18.72
N LEU A 58 9.48 2.51 19.51
CA LEU A 58 10.71 1.76 19.24
C LEU A 58 10.66 0.40 19.95
N LEU A 59 10.59 -0.66 19.15
CA LEU A 59 10.56 -2.04 19.63
C LEU A 59 11.91 -2.69 19.37
N ARG A 60 12.43 -3.44 20.36
CA ARG A 60 13.71 -4.16 20.22
C ARG A 60 13.66 -5.24 19.14
N SER A 61 12.53 -5.94 19.02
CA SER A 61 12.31 -7.01 18.05
C SER A 61 10.89 -6.89 17.49
N PRO A 62 10.67 -6.01 16.49
CA PRO A 62 9.34 -5.69 16.00
C PRO A 62 8.55 -6.93 15.54
N GLY A 63 9.21 -7.91 14.92
CA GLY A 63 8.57 -9.09 14.32
C GLY A 63 7.76 -9.95 15.29
N SER A 64 8.09 -9.96 16.59
CA SER A 64 7.37 -10.77 17.58
C SER A 64 6.24 -10.02 18.29
N CYS A 65 6.21 -8.68 18.25
CA CYS A 65 5.30 -7.90 19.10
C CYS A 65 4.52 -6.78 18.39
N ALA A 66 4.98 -6.25 17.26
CA ALA A 66 4.35 -5.08 16.64
C ALA A 66 2.89 -5.31 16.24
N GLY A 67 2.50 -6.54 15.91
CA GLY A 67 1.10 -6.90 15.64
C GLY A 67 0.16 -6.68 16.84
N HIS A 68 0.65 -6.79 18.08
CA HIS A 68 -0.12 -6.47 19.28
C HIS A 68 -0.32 -4.95 19.42
N TYR A 69 0.75 -4.18 19.22
CA TYR A 69 0.71 -2.71 19.25
C TYR A 69 -0.20 -2.13 18.17
N ARG A 70 -0.11 -2.66 16.94
CA ARG A 70 -1.00 -2.27 15.83
C ARG A 70 -2.47 -2.46 16.21
N ARG A 71 -2.84 -3.66 16.68
CA ARG A 71 -4.21 -3.97 17.07
C ARG A 71 -4.70 -3.06 18.21
N ALA A 72 -3.87 -2.82 19.22
CA ALA A 72 -4.25 -1.99 20.37
C ALA A 72 -4.48 -0.51 20.00
N LEU A 73 -3.69 0.03 19.06
CA LEU A 73 -3.82 1.39 18.54
C LEU A 73 -5.02 1.52 17.60
N GLU A 74 -5.20 0.56 16.68
CA GLU A 74 -6.34 0.53 15.75
C GLU A 74 -7.67 0.41 16.50
N ALA A 75 -7.74 -0.40 17.57
CA ALA A 75 -8.93 -0.52 18.42
C ALA A 75 -9.34 0.81 19.10
N ARG A 76 -8.40 1.77 19.22
CA ARG A 76 -8.63 3.11 19.76
C ARG A 76 -8.75 4.18 18.65
N GLY A 77 -8.81 3.77 17.39
CA GLY A 77 -8.91 4.67 16.24
C GLY A 77 -7.64 5.47 15.94
N ILE A 78 -6.49 5.07 16.51
CA ILE A 78 -5.21 5.76 16.30
C ILE A 78 -4.55 5.21 15.02
N PRO A 79 -4.23 6.07 14.02
CA PRO A 79 -3.52 5.64 12.83
C PRO A 79 -2.13 5.13 13.18
N VAL A 80 -1.76 3.95 12.69
CA VAL A 80 -0.45 3.32 12.97
C VAL A 80 0.15 2.78 11.68
N SER A 81 1.45 3.02 11.50
CA SER A 81 2.30 2.34 10.53
C SER A 81 3.34 1.55 11.32
N ALA A 82 3.32 0.22 11.20
CA ALA A 82 4.20 -0.66 11.96
C ALA A 82 5.17 -1.37 11.01
N GLY A 83 6.47 -1.21 11.24
CA GLY A 83 7.53 -1.90 10.49
C GLY A 83 7.67 -3.40 10.80
N ALA A 84 6.63 -4.06 11.35
CA ALA A 84 6.66 -5.49 11.53
C ALA A 84 5.37 -6.15 11.03
N GLY A 85 5.56 -6.92 9.95
CA GLY A 85 4.60 -7.89 9.43
C GLY A 85 3.49 -7.33 8.55
N GLY A 86 3.69 -6.15 7.97
CA GLY A 86 2.81 -5.62 6.92
C GLY A 86 3.24 -4.21 6.56
N SER A 87 4.05 -4.08 5.52
CA SER A 87 4.36 -2.81 4.88
C SER A 87 3.06 -2.17 4.38
N VAL A 88 3.00 -0.84 4.23
CA VAL A 88 1.91 -0.22 3.45
C VAL A 88 1.83 -0.86 2.05
N LEU A 89 2.97 -1.36 1.55
CA LEU A 89 3.10 -2.13 0.31
C LEU A 89 2.45 -3.52 0.34
N ASP A 90 2.11 -4.06 1.52
CA ASP A 90 1.48 -5.37 1.70
C ASP A 90 -0.05 -5.27 1.83
N THR A 91 -0.61 -4.06 1.69
CA THR A 91 -2.06 -3.85 1.68
C THR A 91 -2.66 -4.27 0.34
N GLY A 92 -3.94 -4.68 0.33
CA GLY A 92 -4.57 -5.21 -0.89
C GLY A 92 -4.59 -4.18 -2.04
N GLU A 93 -4.90 -2.93 -1.73
CA GLU A 93 -4.87 -1.81 -2.67
C GLU A 93 -3.45 -1.50 -3.17
N ALA A 94 -2.44 -1.56 -2.29
CA ALA A 94 -1.05 -1.38 -2.68
C ALA A 94 -0.56 -2.50 -3.60
N ALA A 95 -0.94 -3.74 -3.29
CA ALA A 95 -0.62 -4.90 -4.12
C ALA A 95 -1.23 -4.77 -5.51
N VAL A 96 -2.50 -4.33 -5.61
CA VAL A 96 -3.16 -4.10 -6.92
C VAL A 96 -2.48 -2.99 -7.70
N LEU A 97 -2.18 -1.84 -7.09
CA LEU A 97 -1.46 -0.75 -7.77
C LEU A 97 -0.09 -1.21 -8.24
N ARG A 98 0.68 -1.90 -7.39
CA ARG A 98 2.00 -2.44 -7.74
C ARG A 98 1.92 -3.45 -8.89
N SER A 99 0.98 -4.39 -8.84
CA SER A 99 0.77 -5.34 -9.93
C SER A 99 0.37 -4.62 -11.22
N PHE A 100 -0.40 -3.54 -11.13
CA PHE A 100 -0.74 -2.75 -12.32
C PHE A 100 0.48 -2.05 -12.91
N LEU A 101 1.33 -1.44 -12.07
CA LEU A 101 2.61 -0.88 -12.51
C LEU A 101 3.52 -1.94 -13.14
N GLN A 102 3.55 -3.17 -12.61
CA GLN A 102 4.29 -4.29 -13.22
C GLN A 102 3.75 -4.65 -14.61
N VAL A 103 2.43 -4.66 -14.81
CA VAL A 103 1.79 -4.88 -16.13
C VAL A 103 2.13 -3.75 -17.10
N LEU A 104 2.17 -2.50 -16.64
CA LEU A 104 2.57 -1.35 -17.45
C LEU A 104 4.06 -1.39 -17.83
N ASP A 105 4.92 -1.98 -17.00
CA ASP A 105 6.31 -2.25 -17.38
C ASP A 105 6.37 -3.41 -18.39
N ASN A 106 5.88 -4.60 -17.99
CA ASN A 106 5.88 -5.81 -18.80
C ASN A 106 4.55 -6.57 -18.68
N PRO A 107 3.71 -6.60 -19.74
CA PRO A 107 2.38 -7.17 -19.65
C PRO A 107 2.38 -8.70 -19.82
N LEU A 108 3.52 -9.29 -20.18
CA LEU A 108 3.70 -10.75 -20.33
C LEU A 108 3.92 -11.46 -18.99
N GLN A 109 3.82 -10.74 -17.87
CA GLN A 109 3.86 -11.33 -16.53
C GLN A 109 2.45 -11.76 -16.12
N ASP A 110 2.19 -13.06 -16.14
CA ASP A 110 0.85 -13.61 -15.89
C ASP A 110 0.34 -13.31 -14.48
N ILE A 111 1.17 -13.47 -13.44
CA ILE A 111 0.75 -13.28 -12.05
C ILE A 111 0.29 -11.83 -11.77
N PRO A 112 1.07 -10.77 -12.09
CA PRO A 112 0.59 -9.40 -11.96
C PRO A 112 -0.63 -9.10 -12.82
N LEU A 113 -0.69 -9.62 -14.05
CA LEU A 113 -1.82 -9.41 -14.95
C LEU A 113 -3.11 -9.99 -14.37
N GLU A 114 -3.07 -11.24 -13.92
CA GLU A 114 -4.22 -11.91 -13.29
C GLU A 114 -4.66 -11.16 -12.02
N ALA A 115 -3.73 -10.76 -11.16
CA ALA A 115 -4.02 -10.02 -9.93
C ALA A 115 -4.75 -8.69 -10.22
N VAL A 116 -4.37 -7.99 -11.30
CA VAL A 116 -5.02 -6.76 -11.74
C VAL A 116 -6.41 -7.05 -12.28
N LEU A 117 -6.55 -8.03 -13.18
CA LEU A 117 -7.84 -8.37 -13.78
C LEU A 117 -8.87 -8.79 -12.73
N ALA A 118 -8.46 -9.64 -11.77
CA ALA A 118 -9.30 -10.11 -10.67
C ALA A 118 -9.56 -9.04 -9.58
N SER A 119 -8.93 -7.87 -9.67
CA SER A 119 -9.09 -6.82 -8.66
C SER A 119 -10.49 -6.19 -8.68
N PRO A 120 -10.92 -5.55 -7.58
CA PRO A 120 -12.18 -4.79 -7.54
C PRO A 120 -12.28 -3.64 -8.55
N VAL A 121 -11.13 -3.21 -9.09
CA VAL A 121 -11.01 -2.12 -10.06
C VAL A 121 -11.46 -2.59 -11.45
N PHE A 122 -11.00 -3.76 -11.89
CA PHE A 122 -11.26 -4.27 -13.25
C PHE A 122 -12.31 -5.37 -13.33
N ARG A 123 -12.60 -6.04 -12.22
CA ARG A 123 -13.79 -6.90 -12.02
C ARG A 123 -13.93 -8.04 -13.03
N PHE A 124 -12.83 -8.61 -13.51
CA PHE A 124 -12.90 -9.88 -14.23
C PHE A 124 -13.25 -10.98 -13.23
N THR A 125 -14.38 -11.65 -13.48
CA THR A 125 -14.82 -12.76 -12.63
C THR A 125 -13.98 -14.01 -12.91
N ALA A 126 -13.93 -14.94 -11.95
CA ALA A 126 -13.22 -16.20 -12.13
C ALA A 126 -13.73 -16.99 -13.35
N ASP A 127 -15.05 -17.00 -13.58
CA ASP A 127 -15.67 -17.65 -14.74
C ASP A 127 -15.25 -16.98 -16.05
N HIS A 128 -15.19 -15.64 -16.06
CA HIS A 128 -14.76 -14.88 -17.22
C HIS A 128 -13.28 -15.13 -17.56
N LEU A 129 -12.39 -15.04 -16.57
CA LEU A 129 -10.97 -15.39 -16.73
C LEU A 129 -10.80 -16.86 -17.17
N GLY A 130 -11.58 -17.78 -16.60
CA GLY A 130 -11.61 -19.17 -17.00
C GLY A 130 -11.97 -19.35 -18.48
N SER A 131 -12.97 -18.60 -18.97
CA SER A 131 -13.36 -18.64 -20.38
C SER A 131 -12.27 -18.10 -21.32
N ILE A 132 -11.61 -17.00 -20.93
CA ILE A 132 -10.48 -16.42 -21.68
C ILE A 132 -9.33 -17.44 -21.74
N ARG A 133 -9.01 -18.08 -20.61
CA ARG A 133 -7.94 -19.08 -20.55
C ARG A 133 -8.28 -20.36 -21.32
N ALA A 134 -9.53 -20.82 -21.28
CA ALA A 134 -9.96 -22.00 -22.02
C ALA A 134 -9.83 -21.83 -23.55
N ALA A 135 -10.02 -20.61 -24.06
CA ALA A 135 -9.85 -20.29 -25.47
C ALA A 135 -8.37 -20.21 -25.93
N CYS A 136 -7.43 -20.07 -24.99
CA CYS A 136 -5.99 -20.12 -25.24
C CYS A 136 -5.27 -20.84 -24.09
N PRO A 137 -5.29 -22.19 -24.07
CA PRO A 137 -4.75 -22.97 -22.96
C PRO A 137 -3.22 -22.84 -22.82
N GLU A 138 -2.54 -22.67 -23.94
CA GLU A 138 -1.09 -22.51 -24.04
C GLU A 138 -0.72 -21.03 -24.23
N GLY A 139 0.49 -20.66 -23.83
CA GLY A 139 1.01 -19.30 -23.94
C GLY A 139 0.68 -18.41 -22.74
N ALA A 140 1.09 -17.14 -22.83
CA ALA A 140 0.92 -16.14 -21.78
C ALA A 140 -0.54 -15.67 -21.67
N LEU A 141 -0.98 -15.29 -20.47
CA LEU A 141 -2.34 -14.79 -20.22
C LEU A 141 -2.64 -13.54 -21.06
N PHE A 142 -1.64 -12.70 -21.31
CA PHE A 142 -1.78 -11.50 -22.14
C PHE A 142 -2.20 -11.83 -23.59
N GLU A 143 -1.70 -12.92 -24.16
CA GLU A 143 -2.08 -13.36 -25.51
C GLU A 143 -3.52 -13.86 -25.53
N ALA A 144 -3.92 -14.61 -24.51
CA ALA A 144 -5.30 -15.06 -24.33
C ALA A 144 -6.27 -13.86 -24.24
N LEU A 145 -5.90 -12.86 -23.43
CA LEU A 145 -6.66 -11.62 -23.27
C LEU A 145 -6.75 -10.82 -24.57
N THR A 146 -5.64 -10.73 -25.32
CA THR A 146 -5.60 -10.06 -26.63
C THR A 146 -6.57 -10.71 -27.62
N ARG A 147 -6.53 -12.05 -27.72
CA ARG A 147 -7.45 -12.81 -28.58
C ARG A 147 -8.90 -12.63 -28.14
N ALA A 148 -9.18 -12.60 -26.83
CA ALA A 148 -10.53 -12.33 -26.33
C ALA A 148 -11.02 -10.95 -26.80
N GLY A 149 -10.19 -9.91 -26.68
CA GLY A 149 -10.50 -8.57 -27.19
C GLY A 149 -10.77 -8.55 -28.70
N GLU A 150 -9.92 -9.21 -29.50
CA GLU A 150 -10.07 -9.32 -30.96
C GLU A 150 -11.34 -10.09 -31.39
N THR A 151 -11.80 -11.03 -30.57
CA THR A 151 -12.99 -11.85 -30.82
C THR A 151 -14.27 -11.22 -30.27
N GLY A 152 -14.21 -9.99 -29.75
CA GLY A 152 -15.37 -9.18 -29.39
C GLY A 152 -15.65 -9.08 -27.89
N ASP A 153 -14.74 -9.53 -27.02
CA ASP A 153 -14.85 -9.29 -25.59
C ASP A 153 -14.57 -7.81 -25.28
N THR A 154 -15.63 -7.05 -25.01
CA THR A 154 -15.55 -5.61 -24.78
C THR A 154 -14.77 -5.25 -23.53
N GLN A 155 -14.80 -6.09 -22.48
CA GLN A 155 -14.11 -5.80 -21.23
C GLN A 155 -12.60 -6.05 -21.39
N ALA A 156 -12.22 -7.14 -22.06
CA ALA A 156 -10.83 -7.40 -22.42
C ALA A 156 -10.28 -6.32 -23.35
N GLY A 157 -11.03 -5.94 -24.39
CA GLY A 157 -10.66 -4.86 -25.31
C GLY A 157 -10.43 -3.52 -24.60
N ALA A 158 -11.38 -3.09 -23.76
CA ALA A 158 -11.25 -1.84 -23.01
C ALA A 158 -10.04 -1.84 -22.04
N PHE A 159 -9.75 -2.98 -21.41
CA PHE A 159 -8.56 -3.12 -20.56
C PHE A 159 -7.26 -3.01 -21.38
N LEU A 160 -7.19 -3.67 -22.54
CA LEU A 160 -6.03 -3.62 -23.43
C LEU A 160 -5.77 -2.21 -23.95
N ASP A 161 -6.80 -1.46 -24.33
CA ASP A 161 -6.70 -0.06 -24.77
C ASP A 161 -6.20 0.85 -23.64
N LEU A 162 -6.70 0.64 -22.42
CA LEU A 162 -6.24 1.34 -21.23
C LEU A 162 -4.76 1.05 -20.95
N VAL A 163 -4.36 -0.23 -20.96
CA VAL A 163 -2.97 -0.63 -20.73
C VAL A 163 -2.06 -0.04 -21.81
N GLN A 164 -2.45 -0.12 -23.09
CA GLN A 164 -1.64 0.41 -24.19
C GLN A 164 -1.40 1.93 -24.04
N SER A 165 -2.44 2.69 -23.72
CA SER A 165 -2.34 4.13 -23.54
C SER A 165 -1.52 4.53 -22.30
N LEU A 166 -1.70 3.84 -21.17
CA LEU A 166 -0.88 4.07 -19.97
C LEU A 166 0.58 3.67 -20.17
N ARG A 167 0.86 2.61 -20.94
CA ARG A 167 2.22 2.22 -21.34
C ARG A 167 2.89 3.30 -22.19
N GLN A 168 2.14 4.03 -23.01
CA GLN A 168 2.66 5.18 -23.76
C GLN A 168 2.98 6.34 -22.80
N ALA A 169 2.08 6.66 -21.87
CA ALA A 169 2.31 7.68 -20.84
C ALA A 169 3.56 7.37 -19.99
N ALA A 170 3.72 6.12 -19.55
CA ALA A 170 4.86 5.67 -18.75
C ALA A 170 6.23 5.86 -19.43
N ARG A 171 6.26 6.00 -20.77
CA ARG A 171 7.49 6.23 -21.54
C ARG A 171 7.80 7.72 -21.75
N LEU A 172 6.78 8.57 -21.67
CA LEU A 172 6.86 10.00 -22.02
C LEU A 172 6.83 10.90 -20.80
N GLU A 173 6.20 10.44 -19.72
CA GLU A 173 5.92 11.22 -18.53
C GLU A 173 6.75 10.73 -17.34
N ASN A 174 6.67 11.49 -16.25
CA ASN A 174 7.26 11.10 -14.99
C ASN A 174 6.29 10.15 -14.22
N LEU A 175 6.80 9.45 -13.22
CA LEU A 175 6.06 8.49 -12.41
C LEU A 175 4.85 9.13 -11.70
N THR A 176 5.00 10.35 -11.19
CA THR A 176 3.92 11.05 -10.50
C THR A 176 2.74 11.32 -11.45
N ARG A 177 3.02 11.79 -12.67
CA ARG A 177 2.00 11.99 -13.71
C ARG A 177 1.38 10.68 -14.17
N LEU A 178 2.17 9.62 -14.33
CA LEU A 178 1.65 8.29 -14.63
C LEU A 178 0.66 7.81 -13.55
N LEU A 179 0.97 8.02 -12.27
CA LEU A 179 0.06 7.66 -11.17
C LEU A 179 -1.20 8.52 -11.16
N GLU A 180 -1.10 9.82 -11.40
CA GLU A 180 -2.28 10.70 -11.55
C GLU A 180 -3.19 10.20 -12.69
N GLU A 181 -2.62 9.84 -13.84
CA GLU A 181 -3.36 9.34 -15.00
C GLU A 181 -4.01 7.98 -14.70
N ILE A 182 -3.30 7.08 -14.01
CA ILE A 182 -3.84 5.80 -13.53
C ILE A 182 -5.06 6.06 -12.64
N TYR A 183 -4.94 6.93 -11.64
CA TYR A 183 -6.04 7.22 -10.72
C TYR A 183 -7.23 7.89 -11.42
N ALA A 184 -6.96 8.82 -12.34
CA ALA A 184 -7.97 9.51 -13.11
C ALA A 184 -8.78 8.57 -14.02
N ARG A 185 -8.13 7.57 -14.64
CA ARG A 185 -8.76 6.68 -15.61
C ARG A 185 -9.34 5.40 -15.03
N THR A 186 -8.78 4.91 -13.93
CA THR A 186 -9.27 3.69 -13.27
C THR A 186 -10.23 3.98 -12.13
N HIS A 187 -10.21 5.20 -11.58
CA HIS A 187 -10.92 5.57 -10.37
C HIS A 187 -10.63 4.63 -9.19
N MET A 188 -9.45 3.99 -9.14
CA MET A 188 -9.16 2.97 -8.15
C MET A 188 -9.27 3.50 -6.71
N GLU A 189 -8.90 4.76 -6.47
CA GLU A 189 -9.06 5.40 -5.16
C GLU A 189 -10.52 5.40 -4.69
N ALA A 190 -11.46 5.74 -5.59
CA ALA A 190 -12.89 5.73 -5.29
C ALA A 190 -13.42 4.31 -5.07
N VAL A 191 -12.95 3.34 -5.87
CA VAL A 191 -13.31 1.93 -5.72
C VAL A 191 -12.90 1.42 -4.34
N PHE A 192 -11.65 1.66 -3.92
CA PHE A 192 -11.15 1.21 -2.62
C PHE A 192 -11.75 2.01 -1.45
N ALA A 193 -12.05 3.31 -1.64
CA ALA A 193 -12.72 4.12 -0.64
C ALA A 193 -14.17 3.67 -0.36
N ALA A 194 -14.83 3.03 -1.32
CA ALA A 194 -16.18 2.49 -1.14
C ALA A 194 -16.23 1.12 -0.42
N MET A 195 -15.08 0.51 -0.13
CA MET A 195 -14.97 -0.77 0.56
C MET A 195 -14.83 -0.59 2.08
N ASP A 196 -14.94 -1.69 2.83
CA ASP A 196 -14.67 -1.69 4.27
C ASP A 196 -13.28 -1.13 4.60
N GLY A 197 -13.26 -0.17 5.53
CA GLY A 197 -12.05 0.57 5.88
C GLY A 197 -11.57 1.53 4.79
N GLY A 198 -12.46 2.01 3.92
CA GLY A 198 -12.13 2.83 2.74
C GLY A 198 -11.21 4.02 3.01
N GLU A 199 -11.42 4.76 4.10
CA GLU A 199 -10.51 5.87 4.50
C GLU A 199 -9.08 5.42 4.80
N LYS A 200 -8.88 4.18 5.26
CA LYS A 200 -7.54 3.61 5.44
C LYS A 200 -6.94 3.22 4.10
N ARG A 201 -7.74 2.60 3.22
CA ARG A 201 -7.30 2.15 1.89
C ARG A 201 -6.90 3.31 0.99
N ARG A 202 -7.72 4.38 0.97
CA ARG A 202 -7.41 5.63 0.26
C ARG A 202 -6.08 6.21 0.75
N ARG A 203 -5.88 6.32 2.06
CA ARG A 203 -4.62 6.78 2.65
C ARG A 203 -3.41 5.90 2.29
N ASN A 204 -3.60 4.59 2.12
CA ASN A 204 -2.52 3.70 1.69
C ASN A 204 -2.11 3.97 0.22
N LEU A 205 -3.07 4.29 -0.66
CA LEU A 205 -2.80 4.72 -2.04
C LEU A 205 -2.17 6.12 -2.11
N GLU A 206 -2.63 7.05 -1.27
CA GLU A 206 -2.02 8.38 -1.11
C GLU A 206 -0.56 8.26 -0.66
N PHE A 207 -0.28 7.38 0.31
CA PHE A 207 1.09 7.12 0.76
C PHE A 207 1.99 6.57 -0.36
N LEU A 208 1.47 5.69 -1.23
CA LEU A 208 2.21 5.19 -2.40
C LEU A 208 2.54 6.32 -3.39
N TYR A 209 1.60 7.22 -3.61
CA TYR A 209 1.80 8.40 -4.43
C TYR A 209 2.86 9.34 -3.83
N GLU A 210 2.79 9.65 -2.53
CA GLU A 210 3.80 10.45 -1.84
C GLU A 210 5.19 9.80 -1.89
N THR A 211 5.23 8.47 -1.79
CA THR A 211 6.46 7.67 -1.94
C THR A 211 7.05 7.82 -3.34
N ALA A 212 6.21 7.73 -4.38
CA ALA A 212 6.61 7.96 -5.76
C ALA A 212 7.13 9.38 -5.99
N ALA A 213 6.43 10.40 -5.49
CA ALA A 213 6.83 11.79 -5.60
C ALA A 213 8.18 12.06 -4.90
N SER A 214 8.38 11.50 -3.70
CA SER A 214 9.66 11.57 -2.99
C SER A 214 10.78 10.82 -3.72
N PHE A 215 10.45 9.71 -4.37
CA PHE A 215 11.38 8.96 -5.19
C PHE A 215 11.84 9.81 -6.39
N GLU A 216 10.96 10.52 -7.08
CA GLU A 216 11.35 11.40 -8.20
C GLU A 216 12.26 12.57 -7.82
N GLN A 217 12.11 13.13 -6.62
CA GLN A 217 12.91 14.28 -6.18
C GLN A 217 14.42 14.00 -6.18
N GLY A 218 14.83 12.73 -6.13
CA GLY A 218 16.24 12.34 -6.21
C GLY A 218 16.72 11.96 -7.62
N GLY A 219 16.09 12.38 -8.71
CA GLY A 219 16.60 12.29 -10.09
C GLY A 219 15.61 11.76 -11.15
N ARG A 220 16.00 11.71 -12.44
CA ARG A 220 15.22 11.01 -13.48
C ARG A 220 15.16 9.53 -13.15
N ARG A 221 13.96 9.02 -12.90
CA ARG A 221 13.74 7.62 -12.53
C ARG A 221 12.66 7.03 -13.40
N ASP A 222 12.94 5.84 -13.91
CA ASP A 222 12.03 5.08 -14.74
C ASP A 222 11.11 4.20 -13.86
N LEU A 223 10.01 3.72 -14.43
CA LEU A 223 9.04 2.86 -13.76
C LEU A 223 9.70 1.59 -13.18
N ALA A 224 10.66 1.01 -13.92
CA ALA A 224 11.38 -0.19 -13.50
C ALA A 224 12.21 0.04 -12.22
N GLN A 225 12.91 1.18 -12.12
CA GLN A 225 13.65 1.58 -10.94
C GLN A 225 12.73 1.80 -9.74
N PHE A 226 11.53 2.35 -9.96
CA PHE A 226 10.55 2.49 -8.89
C PHE A 226 10.05 1.13 -8.40
N LEU A 227 9.73 0.20 -9.30
CA LEU A 227 9.36 -1.17 -8.94
C LEU A 227 10.47 -1.87 -8.15
N ALA A 228 11.74 -1.75 -8.58
CA ALA A 228 12.88 -2.28 -7.84
C ALA A 228 13.06 -1.62 -6.45
N PHE A 229 12.78 -0.33 -6.34
CA PHE A 229 12.76 0.39 -5.07
C PHE A 229 11.66 -0.13 -4.12
N LEU A 230 10.46 -0.42 -4.64
CA LEU A 230 9.39 -1.02 -3.85
C LEU A 230 9.77 -2.44 -3.39
N ASP A 231 10.44 -3.22 -4.22
CA ASP A 231 10.90 -4.57 -3.89
C ASP A 231 11.94 -4.56 -2.76
N THR A 232 12.87 -3.61 -2.80
CA THR A 232 13.92 -3.44 -1.78
C THR A 232 13.37 -2.90 -0.47
N GLN A 233 12.41 -1.96 -0.50
CA GLN A 233 11.67 -1.51 0.68
C GLN A 233 10.90 -2.67 1.34
N GLY A 234 10.21 -3.48 0.53
CA GLY A 234 9.51 -4.66 1.03
C GLY A 234 10.44 -5.75 1.55
N ALA A 235 11.65 -5.90 1.01
CA ALA A 235 12.65 -6.86 1.50
C ALA A 235 13.36 -6.40 2.78
N CYS A 236 13.74 -5.11 2.86
CA CYS A 236 14.42 -4.53 4.02
C CYS A 236 13.51 -4.45 5.26
N GLN A 237 12.19 -4.39 5.06
CA GLN A 237 11.19 -4.41 6.14
C GLN A 237 10.73 -5.82 6.55
N ARG A 238 11.22 -6.86 5.87
CA ARG A 238 10.97 -8.29 6.17
C ARG A 238 12.12 -8.96 6.93
N GLN A 239 13.26 -8.29 7.10
CA GLN A 239 14.43 -8.74 7.86
C GLN A 239 14.53 -7.98 9.19
#